data_AF-A0A1M7Y6L6-F1
#
_entry.id   AF-A0A1M7Y6L6-F1
#
_cell.length_a   1.000
_cell.length_b   1.000
_cell.length_c   1.000
_cell.angle_alpha   90.00
_cell.angle_beta   90.00
_cell.angle_gamma   90.00
#
_symmetry.space_group_name_H-M   'P 1'
#
loop_
_entity.id
_entity.type
_entity.pdbx_description
1 polymer ?
#
loop_
_entity_poly.entity_id
_entity_poly.type
_entity_poly.pdbx_seq_one_letter_code
_entity_poly.pdbx_strand_id
1 'polypeptide(L)'
;MKILICIKPNITGQEIGPLEAHAVEAGLRLKDSDSSCLVDVITAGPPKWANILHRALGMGADNAFHILTDHKNERPDGLVPASETAELLSRALTCTDFTPEYDLILTGIMSQDLMAGQVGPMLAVHMQITFATGVVRLNHQSGSLACHRDWEGGKRETLEIPLPALVSIQAGHYTPRYPSLSNILKAASAEIQTITLRELDLAGMQPDAIFLDTIEPQKSRAGEMINGSIEKQVRIFTSFLQERALL
;
A
#
# COMPACT_ATOMS: atom_id res chain seq x y z
N MET A 1 18.85 -9.68 4.32
CA MET A 1 18.14 -8.71 3.44
C MET A 1 17.35 -7.74 4.32
N LYS A 2 17.46 -6.43 4.07
CA LYS A 2 16.67 -5.41 4.78
C LYS A 2 15.44 -5.06 3.95
N ILE A 3 14.27 -5.20 4.55
CA ILE A 3 12.97 -5.01 3.92
C ILE A 3 12.28 -3.86 4.62
N LEU A 4 11.81 -2.87 3.86
CA LEU A 4 10.91 -1.84 4.34
C LEU A 4 9.51 -2.08 3.81
N ILE A 5 8.49 -1.86 4.63
CA ILE A 5 7.09 -1.98 4.23
C ILE A 5 6.37 -0.66 4.50
N CYS A 6 5.93 -0.01 3.43
CA CYS A 6 5.10 1.18 3.52
C CYS A 6 3.66 0.79 3.84
N ILE A 7 3.16 1.23 4.98
CA ILE A 7 1.80 0.98 5.44
C ILE A 7 1.00 2.26 5.51
N LYS A 8 -0.28 2.16 5.18
CA LYS A 8 -1.30 3.19 5.32
C LYS A 8 -2.49 2.56 6.04
N PRO A 9 -3.19 3.25 6.95
CA PRO A 9 -4.34 2.67 7.59
C PRO A 9 -5.53 2.53 6.64
N ASN A 10 -6.50 1.72 7.05
CA ASN A 10 -7.80 1.63 6.41
C ASN A 10 -8.60 2.95 6.54
N ILE A 11 -9.80 3.00 5.93
CA ILE A 11 -10.64 4.21 5.90
C ILE A 11 -11.01 4.71 7.32
N THR A 12 -11.09 3.84 8.32
CA THR A 12 -11.39 4.26 9.71
C THR A 12 -10.17 4.83 10.43
N GLY A 13 -8.96 4.61 9.91
CA GLY A 13 -7.71 5.05 10.52
C GLY A 13 -7.25 4.19 11.70
N GLN A 14 -7.87 3.01 11.92
CA GLN A 14 -7.65 2.20 13.14
C GLN A 14 -6.89 0.91 12.88
N GLU A 15 -6.92 0.39 11.66
CA GLU A 15 -6.24 -0.86 11.30
C GLU A 15 -5.30 -0.61 10.13
N ILE A 16 -4.31 -1.49 9.96
CA ILE A 16 -3.48 -1.53 8.75
C ILE A 16 -4.42 -1.75 7.57
N GLY A 17 -4.23 -0.99 6.48
CA GLY A 17 -5.01 -1.15 5.26
C GLY A 17 -4.97 -2.60 4.76
N PRO A 18 -6.07 -3.14 4.19
CA PRO A 18 -6.12 -4.56 3.84
C PRO A 18 -5.00 -5.00 2.89
N LEU A 19 -4.67 -4.17 1.91
CA LEU A 19 -3.63 -4.47 0.92
C LEU A 19 -2.23 -4.30 1.49
N GLU A 20 -2.04 -3.31 2.37
CA GLU A 20 -0.81 -3.13 3.13
C GLU A 20 -0.58 -4.28 4.11
N ALA A 21 -1.64 -4.88 4.69
CA ALA A 21 -1.51 -6.06 5.54
C ALA A 21 -0.98 -7.28 4.77
N HIS A 22 -1.34 -7.43 3.49
CA HIS A 22 -0.74 -8.43 2.60
C HIS A 22 0.74 -8.14 2.34
N ALA A 23 1.13 -6.87 2.19
CA ALA A 23 2.53 -6.47 2.04
C ALA A 23 3.35 -6.78 3.30
N VAL A 24 2.80 -6.48 4.49
CA VAL A 24 3.39 -6.85 5.79
C VAL A 24 3.61 -8.36 5.87
N GLU A 25 2.59 -9.16 5.57
CA GLU A 25 2.72 -10.62 5.58
C GLU A 25 3.74 -11.13 4.58
N ALA A 26 3.80 -10.55 3.37
CA ALA A 26 4.78 -10.95 2.35
C ALA A 26 6.22 -10.75 2.85
N GLY A 27 6.53 -9.59 3.44
CA GLY A 27 7.84 -9.33 4.03
C GLY A 27 8.16 -10.23 5.21
N LEU A 28 7.18 -10.48 6.10
CA LEU A 28 7.33 -11.40 7.22
C LEU A 28 7.55 -12.85 6.77
N ARG A 29 6.97 -13.28 5.64
CA ARG A 29 7.24 -14.62 5.07
C ARG A 29 8.66 -14.76 4.53
N LEU A 30 9.22 -13.69 3.97
CA LEU A 30 10.63 -13.67 3.58
C LEU A 30 11.52 -13.80 4.83
N LYS A 31 11.19 -13.09 5.91
CA LYS A 31 11.87 -13.20 7.21
C LYS A 31 11.72 -14.56 7.88
N ASP A 32 10.55 -15.19 7.80
CA ASP A 32 10.35 -16.55 8.32
C ASP A 32 11.21 -17.57 7.55
N SER A 33 11.49 -17.32 6.27
CA SER A 33 12.31 -18.18 5.41
C SER A 33 13.81 -17.96 5.58
N ASP A 34 14.21 -16.76 6.00
CA ASP A 34 15.59 -16.37 6.31
C ASP A 34 15.60 -15.40 7.49
N SER A 35 15.96 -15.91 8.68
CA SER A 35 15.98 -15.15 9.92
C SER A 35 17.02 -14.02 9.95
N SER A 36 17.92 -13.93 8.97
CA SER A 36 18.82 -12.79 8.80
C SER A 36 18.13 -11.58 8.16
N CYS A 37 16.89 -11.73 7.68
CA CYS A 37 16.11 -10.61 7.18
C CYS A 37 15.60 -9.72 8.31
N LEU A 38 15.66 -8.41 8.07
CA LEU A 38 15.06 -7.39 8.93
C LEU A 38 13.86 -6.81 8.19
N VAL A 39 12.74 -6.64 8.89
CA VAL A 39 11.48 -6.12 8.35
C VAL A 39 11.10 -4.87 9.14
N ASP A 40 11.29 -3.72 8.53
CA ASP A 40 10.88 -2.44 9.09
C ASP A 40 9.57 -1.96 8.46
N VAL A 41 8.83 -1.15 9.20
CA VAL A 41 7.57 -0.55 8.72
C VAL A 41 7.61 0.96 8.80
N ILE A 42 7.00 1.61 7.80
CA ILE A 42 6.90 3.08 7.76
C ILE A 42 5.49 3.52 7.38
N THR A 43 5.01 4.59 8.02
CA THR A 43 3.78 5.29 7.63
C THR A 43 4.05 6.80 7.57
N ALA A 44 3.40 7.50 6.64
CA ALA A 44 3.36 8.96 6.60
C ALA A 44 1.94 9.42 6.91
N GLY A 45 1.75 10.30 7.88
CA GLY A 45 0.42 10.72 8.28
C GLY A 45 0.33 11.43 9.64
N PRO A 46 -0.90 11.69 10.14
CA PRO A 46 -1.14 12.38 11.40
C PRO A 46 -0.70 11.52 12.59
N PRO A 47 -0.56 12.13 13.80
CA PRO A 47 -0.21 11.42 15.04
C PRO A 47 -1.02 10.14 15.29
N LYS A 48 -2.32 10.14 14.96
CA LYS A 48 -3.21 8.98 15.16
C LYS A 48 -2.80 7.73 14.37
N TRP A 49 -2.02 7.85 13.29
CA TRP A 49 -1.57 6.71 12.49
C TRP A 49 -0.39 5.96 13.11
N ALA A 50 0.29 6.51 14.11
CA ALA A 50 1.35 5.78 14.82
C ALA A 50 0.86 4.43 15.40
N ASN A 51 -0.41 4.35 15.81
CA ASN A 51 -0.99 3.14 16.39
C ASN A 51 -0.97 1.92 15.45
N ILE A 52 -1.04 2.11 14.13
CA ILE A 52 -1.00 0.96 13.19
C ILE A 52 0.40 0.36 13.08
N LEU A 53 1.46 1.13 13.38
CA LEU A 53 2.83 0.62 13.42
C LEU A 53 3.01 -0.38 14.56
N HIS A 54 2.44 -0.11 15.75
CA HIS A 54 2.45 -1.07 16.85
C HIS A 54 1.77 -2.39 16.46
N ARG A 55 0.73 -2.36 15.64
CA ARG A 55 0.11 -3.59 15.13
C ARG A 55 1.07 -4.38 14.24
N ALA A 56 1.79 -3.73 13.34
CA ALA A 56 2.76 -4.38 12.47
C ALA A 56 3.98 -4.92 13.24
N LEU A 57 4.46 -4.18 14.25
CA LEU A 57 5.46 -4.67 15.22
C LEU A 57 4.95 -5.93 15.94
N GLY A 58 3.70 -5.93 16.40
CA GLY A 58 3.07 -7.10 17.00
C GLY A 58 2.98 -8.30 16.05
N MET A 59 2.84 -8.06 14.74
CA MET A 59 2.84 -9.12 13.71
C MET A 59 4.23 -9.72 13.49
N GLY A 60 5.31 -8.99 13.81
CA GLY A 60 6.69 -9.48 13.74
C GLY A 60 7.67 -8.54 13.02
N ALA A 61 7.28 -7.31 12.70
CA ALA A 61 8.21 -6.28 12.24
C ALA A 61 9.22 -5.93 13.34
N ASP A 62 10.41 -5.51 12.94
CA ASP A 62 11.54 -5.20 13.81
C ASP A 62 11.52 -3.76 14.28
N ASN A 63 11.46 -2.79 13.35
CA ASN A 63 11.44 -1.36 13.66
C ASN A 63 10.27 -0.64 12.99
N ALA A 64 9.92 0.53 13.53
CA ALA A 64 8.81 1.33 13.05
C ALA A 64 9.19 2.80 12.94
N PHE A 65 8.86 3.39 11.79
CA PHE A 65 9.11 4.78 11.45
C PHE A 65 7.79 5.50 11.15
N HIS A 66 7.63 6.71 11.70
CA HIS A 66 6.45 7.53 11.47
C HIS A 66 6.87 8.89 10.92
N ILE A 67 6.60 9.16 9.64
CA ILE A 67 6.71 10.50 9.07
C ILE A 67 5.49 11.29 9.54
N LEU A 68 5.71 12.20 10.48
CA LEU A 68 4.67 13.00 11.09
C LEU A 68 4.29 14.16 10.18
N THR A 69 3.08 14.12 9.63
CA THR A 69 2.49 15.21 8.84
C THR A 69 1.47 15.98 9.68
N ASP A 70 1.60 17.31 9.73
CA ASP A 70 0.61 18.19 10.35
C ASP A 70 -0.52 18.44 9.35
N HIS A 71 -1.60 17.64 9.41
CA HIS A 71 -2.79 17.79 8.55
C HIS A 71 -3.61 19.06 8.79
N LYS A 72 -3.03 20.10 9.41
CA LYS A 72 -3.79 21.30 9.78
C LYS A 72 -4.35 22.05 8.57
N ASN A 73 -3.86 21.82 7.34
CA ASN A 73 -4.18 22.73 6.24
C ASN A 73 -4.82 22.18 4.95
N GLU A 74 -4.91 20.88 4.62
CA GLU A 74 -5.15 20.59 3.18
C GLU A 74 -6.34 19.69 2.81
N ARG A 75 -6.84 18.78 3.66
CA ARG A 75 -8.12 18.09 3.39
C ARG A 75 -8.89 17.72 4.66
N PRO A 76 -10.22 17.91 4.72
CA PRO A 76 -11.04 17.50 5.88
C PRO A 76 -10.97 15.99 6.17
N ASP A 77 -10.71 15.18 5.14
CA ASP A 77 -10.57 13.73 5.22
C ASP A 77 -9.18 13.27 5.72
N GLY A 78 -8.21 14.19 5.83
CA GLY A 78 -6.83 13.88 6.24
C GLY A 78 -6.08 13.04 5.20
N LEU A 79 -6.53 12.98 3.95
CA LEU A 79 -5.84 12.28 2.87
C LEU A 79 -4.65 13.11 2.37
N VAL A 80 -3.56 12.44 2.07
CA VAL A 80 -2.38 13.01 1.40
C VAL A 80 -2.39 12.54 -0.06
N PRO A 81 -2.17 13.42 -1.05
CA PRO A 81 -1.96 13.03 -2.44
C PRO A 81 -0.86 11.97 -2.58
N ALA A 82 -0.97 11.13 -3.63
CA ALA A 82 -0.02 10.04 -3.85
C ALA A 82 1.40 10.55 -4.14
N SER A 83 1.51 11.65 -4.88
CA SER A 83 2.74 12.37 -5.20
C SER A 83 3.47 12.86 -3.95
N GLU A 84 2.76 13.60 -3.09
CA GLU A 84 3.29 14.08 -1.81
C GLU A 84 3.71 12.91 -0.91
N THR A 85 2.88 11.87 -0.83
CA THR A 85 3.21 10.67 -0.03
C THR A 85 4.48 10.00 -0.55
N ALA A 86 4.62 9.84 -1.88
CA ALA A 86 5.79 9.21 -2.49
C ALA A 86 7.05 10.06 -2.32
N GLU A 87 6.95 11.38 -2.43
CA GLU A 87 8.08 12.28 -2.18
C GLU A 87 8.51 12.23 -0.70
N LEU A 88 7.57 12.34 0.25
CA LEU A 88 7.87 12.23 1.69
C LEU A 88 8.57 10.93 2.04
N LEU A 89 8.05 9.79 1.53
CA LEU A 89 8.69 8.49 1.70
C LEU A 89 10.09 8.50 1.08
N SER A 90 10.25 8.98 -0.15
CA SER A 90 11.56 9.04 -0.81
C SER A 90 12.56 9.86 0.01
N ARG A 91 12.18 11.04 0.51
CA ARG A 91 13.07 11.90 1.33
C ARG A 91 13.50 11.19 2.60
N ALA A 92 12.55 10.56 3.30
CA ALA A 92 12.86 9.79 4.52
C ALA A 92 13.82 8.63 4.25
N LEU A 93 13.67 7.94 3.12
CA LEU A 93 14.49 6.79 2.74
C LEU A 93 15.87 7.16 2.18
N THR A 94 16.01 8.36 1.63
CA THR A 94 17.32 8.90 1.22
C THR A 94 18.07 9.56 2.36
N CYS A 95 17.41 9.83 3.50
CA CYS A 95 18.04 10.44 4.66
C CYS A 95 18.57 9.36 5.62
N THR A 96 19.89 9.14 5.58
CA THR A 96 20.58 8.07 6.31
C THR A 96 20.55 8.22 7.83
N ASP A 97 20.19 9.40 8.34
CA ASP A 97 20.09 9.66 9.78
C ASP A 97 18.86 8.98 10.40
N PHE A 98 17.85 8.68 9.59
CA PHE A 98 16.59 8.11 10.07
C PHE A 98 16.42 6.66 9.69
N THR A 99 16.82 6.27 8.48
CA THR A 99 16.56 4.91 7.97
C THR A 99 17.81 4.27 7.38
N PRO A 100 17.99 2.95 7.54
CA PRO A 100 19.05 2.23 6.86
C PRO A 100 18.77 2.10 5.36
N GLU A 101 19.79 1.79 4.57
CA GLU A 101 19.58 1.34 3.19
C GLU A 101 18.78 0.03 3.17
N TYR A 102 17.78 -0.04 2.28
CA TYR A 102 16.90 -1.19 2.11
C TYR A 102 17.16 -1.89 0.79
N ASP A 103 17.19 -3.23 0.83
CA ASP A 103 17.27 -4.06 -0.37
C ASP A 103 15.90 -4.14 -1.06
N LEU A 104 14.82 -4.19 -0.28
CA LEU A 104 13.46 -4.39 -0.78
C LEU A 104 12.49 -3.42 -0.11
N ILE A 105 11.69 -2.73 -0.92
CA ILE A 105 10.57 -1.92 -0.46
C ILE A 105 9.27 -2.60 -0.88
N LEU A 106 8.36 -2.79 0.06
CA LEU A 106 7.04 -3.36 -0.18
C LEU A 106 5.96 -2.32 0.07
N THR A 107 4.96 -2.28 -0.81
CA THR A 107 3.74 -1.50 -0.63
C THR A 107 2.52 -2.39 -0.85
N GLY A 108 1.34 -1.98 -0.38
CA GLY A 108 0.10 -2.47 -0.98
C GLY A 108 0.00 -2.06 -2.45
N ILE A 109 -0.76 -2.80 -3.27
CA ILE A 109 -1.01 -2.42 -4.68
C ILE A 109 -1.72 -1.07 -4.79
N MET A 110 -2.64 -0.79 -3.87
CA MET A 110 -3.34 0.49 -3.75
C MET A 110 -3.90 0.64 -2.32
N SER A 111 -4.20 1.86 -1.90
CA SER A 111 -4.90 2.11 -0.65
C SER A 111 -6.42 2.00 -0.83
N GLN A 112 -7.15 1.68 0.22
CA GLN A 112 -8.62 1.49 0.16
C GLN A 112 -9.39 2.81 -0.05
N ASP A 113 -8.78 3.96 0.25
CA ASP A 113 -9.43 5.27 0.19
C ASP A 113 -9.50 5.84 -1.24
N LEU A 114 -8.37 6.15 -1.85
CA LEU A 114 -8.27 6.72 -3.18
C LEU A 114 -8.11 5.67 -4.27
N MET A 115 -7.71 4.44 -3.91
CA MET A 115 -7.49 3.33 -4.84
C MET A 115 -6.58 3.70 -6.03
N ALA A 116 -5.70 4.69 -5.85
CA ALA A 116 -4.94 5.29 -6.94
C ALA A 116 -3.83 4.38 -7.48
N GLY A 117 -3.26 3.51 -6.64
CA GLY A 117 -2.16 2.61 -7.02
C GLY A 117 -0.87 3.30 -7.45
N GLN A 118 -0.70 4.58 -7.11
CA GLN A 118 0.36 5.44 -7.64
C GLN A 118 1.60 5.56 -6.73
N VAL A 119 1.43 5.48 -5.41
CA VAL A 119 2.52 5.73 -4.43
C VAL A 119 3.71 4.81 -4.66
N GLY A 120 3.49 3.50 -4.84
CA GLY A 120 4.58 2.54 -5.06
C GLY A 120 5.41 2.86 -6.32
N PRO A 121 4.80 2.94 -7.51
CA PRO A 121 5.51 3.32 -8.73
C PRO A 121 6.20 4.70 -8.64
N MET A 122 5.54 5.71 -8.08
CA MET A 122 6.15 7.05 -7.91
C MET A 122 7.39 6.98 -7.00
N LEU A 123 7.30 6.28 -5.87
CA LEU A 123 8.42 6.09 -4.95
C LEU A 123 9.60 5.39 -5.64
N ALA A 124 9.33 4.33 -6.41
CA ALA A 124 10.37 3.63 -7.16
C ALA A 124 11.09 4.54 -8.15
N VAL A 125 10.35 5.42 -8.83
CA VAL A 125 10.92 6.42 -9.76
C VAL A 125 11.77 7.45 -9.00
N HIS A 126 11.29 7.98 -7.87
CA HIS A 126 12.07 8.92 -7.05
C HIS A 126 13.38 8.29 -6.55
N MET A 127 13.34 7.02 -6.16
CA MET A 127 14.51 6.28 -5.67
C MET A 127 15.37 5.69 -6.79
N GLN A 128 14.93 5.76 -8.05
CA GLN A 128 15.61 5.20 -9.22
C GLN A 128 15.89 3.69 -9.10
N ILE A 129 14.94 2.93 -8.54
CA ILE A 129 15.04 1.48 -8.35
C ILE A 129 14.07 0.72 -9.26
N THR A 130 14.39 -0.55 -9.54
CA THR A 130 13.50 -1.43 -10.31
C THR A 130 12.20 -1.66 -9.54
N PHE A 131 11.07 -1.76 -10.24
CA PHE A 131 9.81 -2.08 -9.57
C PHE A 131 8.91 -3.05 -10.33
N ALA A 132 8.08 -3.77 -9.57
CA ALA A 132 7.02 -4.61 -10.08
C ALA A 132 5.70 -4.33 -9.33
N THR A 133 4.59 -4.31 -10.06
CA THR A 133 3.26 -4.06 -9.47
C THR A 133 2.35 -5.29 -9.58
N GLY A 134 1.39 -5.38 -8.66
CA GLY A 134 0.36 -6.44 -8.69
C GLY A 134 0.91 -7.83 -8.38
N VAL A 135 1.99 -7.90 -7.58
CA VAL A 135 2.65 -9.15 -7.26
C VAL A 135 1.85 -9.88 -6.18
N VAL A 136 1.49 -11.12 -6.45
CA VAL A 136 0.75 -11.98 -5.50
C VAL A 136 1.70 -12.86 -4.69
N ARG A 137 2.91 -13.18 -5.19
CA ARG A 137 3.91 -13.98 -4.46
C ARG A 137 5.34 -13.53 -4.80
N LEU A 138 6.19 -13.51 -3.78
CA LEU A 138 7.63 -13.27 -3.86
C LEU A 138 8.42 -14.52 -3.49
N ASN A 139 9.48 -14.80 -4.25
CA ASN A 139 10.54 -15.72 -3.86
C ASN A 139 11.90 -15.01 -3.97
N HIS A 140 12.64 -14.90 -2.88
CA HIS A 140 14.00 -14.35 -2.89
C HIS A 140 14.97 -15.34 -3.54
N GLN A 141 15.85 -14.81 -4.39
CA GLN A 141 16.96 -15.50 -5.04
C GLN A 141 18.23 -14.68 -4.82
N SER A 142 19.40 -15.27 -5.01
CA SER A 142 20.67 -14.55 -4.76
C SER A 142 20.79 -13.32 -5.68
N GLY A 143 20.59 -12.13 -5.11
CA GLY A 143 20.66 -10.85 -5.83
C GLY A 143 19.39 -10.44 -6.60
N SER A 144 18.35 -11.26 -6.62
CA SER A 144 17.11 -11.00 -7.37
C SER A 144 15.84 -11.47 -6.64
N LEU A 145 14.69 -11.02 -7.12
CA LEU A 145 13.37 -11.46 -6.67
C LEU A 145 12.57 -12.03 -7.83
N ALA A 146 12.09 -13.26 -7.67
CA ALA A 146 11.07 -13.81 -8.55
C ALA A 146 9.68 -13.36 -8.08
N CYS A 147 9.07 -12.47 -8.84
CA CYS A 147 7.78 -11.84 -8.61
C CYS A 147 6.70 -12.52 -9.45
N HIS A 148 5.75 -13.19 -8.80
CA HIS A 148 4.62 -13.84 -9.48
C HIS A 148 3.43 -12.88 -9.45
N ARG A 149 2.87 -12.55 -10.62
CA ARG A 149 1.68 -11.68 -10.75
C ARG A 149 0.58 -12.36 -11.57
N ASP A 150 -0.65 -12.09 -11.19
CA ASP A 150 -1.82 -12.43 -11.99
C ASP A 150 -2.04 -11.31 -13.03
N TRP A 151 -2.39 -11.69 -14.25
CA TRP A 151 -2.64 -10.80 -15.37
C TRP A 151 -4.04 -11.02 -15.94
N GLU A 152 -4.53 -10.04 -16.68
CA GLU A 152 -5.85 -10.11 -17.31
C GLU A 152 -6.02 -11.37 -18.17
N GLY A 153 -7.26 -11.88 -18.20
CA GLY A 153 -7.60 -13.11 -18.92
C GLY A 153 -7.14 -14.40 -18.22
N GLY A 154 -6.92 -14.37 -16.90
CA GLY A 154 -6.52 -15.54 -16.12
C GLY A 154 -5.09 -15.99 -16.38
N LYS A 155 -4.26 -15.11 -16.94
CA LYS A 155 -2.85 -15.38 -17.20
C LYS A 155 -2.05 -15.16 -15.93
N ARG A 156 -0.91 -15.84 -15.85
CA ARG A 156 0.09 -15.63 -14.80
C ARG A 156 1.44 -15.43 -15.44
N GLU A 157 2.24 -14.58 -14.83
CA GLU A 157 3.60 -14.38 -15.24
C GLU A 157 4.52 -14.26 -14.03
N THR A 158 5.79 -14.57 -14.27
CA THR A 158 6.86 -14.46 -13.29
C THR A 158 7.89 -13.52 -13.85
N LEU A 159 8.15 -12.43 -13.14
CA LEU A 159 9.23 -11.50 -13.43
C LEU A 159 10.41 -11.82 -12.50
N GLU A 160 11.62 -11.75 -13.03
CA GLU A 160 12.82 -11.71 -12.21
C GLU A 160 13.35 -10.27 -12.22
N ILE A 161 13.45 -9.65 -11.04
CA ILE A 161 13.94 -8.27 -10.91
C ILE A 161 15.18 -8.23 -9.98
N PRO A 162 16.22 -7.44 -10.32
CA PRO A 162 17.38 -7.29 -9.46
C PRO A 162 17.03 -6.49 -8.20
N LEU A 163 17.73 -6.77 -7.09
CA LEU A 163 17.73 -5.91 -5.90
C LEU A 163 18.76 -4.77 -6.06
N PRO A 164 18.52 -3.55 -5.53
CA PRO A 164 17.34 -3.17 -4.76
C PRO A 164 16.10 -2.93 -5.62
N ALA A 165 14.92 -3.23 -5.07
CA ALA A 165 13.66 -3.11 -5.80
C ALA A 165 12.48 -2.68 -4.93
N LEU A 166 11.45 -2.14 -5.57
CA LEU A 166 10.13 -1.91 -4.99
C LEU A 166 9.10 -2.89 -5.55
N VAL A 167 8.29 -3.51 -4.69
CA VAL A 167 7.21 -4.38 -5.12
C VAL A 167 5.89 -3.99 -4.47
N SER A 168 4.86 -3.78 -5.29
CA SER A 168 3.50 -3.62 -4.79
C SER A 168 2.77 -4.96 -4.73
N ILE A 169 2.24 -5.27 -3.55
CA ILE A 169 1.63 -6.56 -3.21
C ILE A 169 0.11 -6.49 -3.39
N GLN A 170 -0.41 -7.47 -4.11
CA GLN A 170 -1.84 -7.69 -4.28
C GLN A 170 -2.32 -8.83 -3.38
N ALA A 171 -3.59 -8.76 -2.98
CA ALA A 171 -4.27 -9.88 -2.32
C ALA A 171 -4.28 -11.13 -3.23
N GLY A 172 -3.93 -12.29 -2.66
CA GLY A 172 -3.92 -13.54 -3.42
C GLY A 172 -3.26 -14.69 -2.66
N HIS A 173 -1.92 -14.67 -2.56
CA HIS A 173 -1.17 -15.78 -1.95
C HIS A 173 -1.08 -15.69 -0.42
N TYR A 174 -0.91 -14.47 0.11
CA TYR A 174 -0.63 -14.25 1.52
C TYR A 174 -1.93 -14.09 2.31
N THR A 175 -2.03 -14.75 3.46
CA THR A 175 -3.09 -14.49 4.45
C THR A 175 -2.45 -13.78 5.64
N PRO A 176 -2.75 -12.48 5.87
CA PRO A 176 -2.12 -11.72 6.95
C PRO A 176 -2.33 -12.37 8.32
N ARG A 177 -1.24 -12.58 9.06
CA ARG A 177 -1.31 -13.16 10.41
C ARG A 177 -1.89 -12.17 11.41
N TYR A 178 -2.54 -12.70 12.43
CA TYR A 178 -2.96 -11.92 13.60
C TYR A 178 -1.86 -11.95 14.67
N PRO A 179 -1.50 -10.82 15.29
CA PRO A 179 -0.49 -10.79 16.33
C PRO A 179 -0.97 -11.51 17.61
N SER A 180 -0.10 -12.28 18.26
CA SER A 180 -0.43 -12.91 19.54
C SER A 180 -0.61 -11.86 20.65
N LEU A 181 -1.38 -12.17 21.70
CA LEU A 181 -1.57 -11.23 22.82
C LEU A 181 -0.24 -10.79 23.44
N SER A 182 0.72 -11.71 23.59
CA SER A 182 2.06 -11.38 24.11
C SER A 182 2.79 -10.37 23.21
N ASN A 183 2.71 -10.55 21.88
CA ASN A 183 3.33 -9.63 20.95
C ASN A 183 2.63 -8.27 20.91
N ILE A 184 1.29 -8.24 21.02
CA ILE A 184 0.54 -6.98 21.12
C ILE A 184 1.01 -6.17 22.33
N LEU A 185 1.14 -6.82 23.49
CA LEU A 185 1.58 -6.14 24.72
C LEU A 185 3.02 -5.63 24.62
N LYS A 186 3.93 -6.41 24.03
CA LYS A 186 5.32 -5.96 23.78
C LYS A 186 5.37 -4.81 22.78
N ALA A 187 4.59 -4.90 21.72
CA ALA A 187 4.56 -3.89 20.67
C ALA A 187 3.96 -2.58 21.14
N ALA A 188 2.98 -2.60 22.06
CA ALA A 188 2.37 -1.38 22.60
C ALA A 188 3.36 -0.45 23.33
N SER A 189 4.48 -0.98 23.83
CA SER A 189 5.55 -0.20 24.45
C SER A 189 6.79 -0.04 23.57
N ALA A 190 6.77 -0.57 22.34
CA ALA A 190 7.89 -0.45 21.43
C ALA A 190 8.06 1.00 20.95
N GLU A 191 9.30 1.44 20.81
CA GLU A 191 9.60 2.78 20.32
C GLU A 191 9.22 2.91 18.84
N ILE A 192 8.55 4.02 18.49
CA ILE A 192 8.30 4.43 17.11
C ILE A 192 9.19 5.63 16.85
N GLN A 193 10.10 5.50 15.89
CA GLN A 193 10.95 6.60 15.50
C GLN A 193 10.13 7.61 14.68
N THR A 194 9.92 8.78 15.26
CA THR A 194 9.17 9.86 14.62
C THR A 194 10.12 10.71 13.77
N ILE A 195 9.76 10.94 12.51
CA ILE A 195 10.46 11.78 11.55
C ILE A 195 9.57 13.00 11.30
N THR A 196 10.02 14.18 11.71
CA THR A 196 9.28 15.42 11.50
C THR A 196 9.59 16.03 10.14
N LEU A 197 8.65 16.80 9.58
CA LEU A 197 8.86 17.47 8.29
C LEU A 197 10.05 18.44 8.27
N ARG A 198 10.49 18.95 9.43
CA ARG A 198 11.65 19.84 9.55
C ARG A 198 12.97 19.12 9.38
N GLU A 199 12.96 17.81 9.61
CA GLU A 199 14.12 16.93 9.46
C GLU A 199 14.27 16.43 8.02
N LEU A 200 13.23 16.59 7.20
CA LEU A 200 13.26 16.25 5.78
C LEU A 200 13.60 17.48 4.94
N ASP A 201 14.49 17.31 3.96
CA ASP A 201 14.69 18.32 2.93
C ASP A 201 13.50 18.30 1.95
N LEU A 202 12.53 19.18 2.22
CA LEU A 202 11.34 19.39 1.40
C LEU A 202 11.52 20.53 0.39
N ALA A 203 12.75 21.01 0.15
CA ALA A 203 12.99 22.07 -0.80
C ALA A 203 12.56 21.64 -2.22
N GLY A 204 11.76 22.49 -2.88
CA GLY A 204 11.28 22.25 -4.25
C GLY A 204 10.07 21.32 -4.34
N MET A 205 9.60 20.77 -3.22
CA MET A 205 8.33 20.05 -3.16
C MET A 205 7.19 21.00 -3.53
N GLN A 206 6.37 20.62 -4.50
CA GLN A 206 5.20 21.38 -4.94
C GLN A 206 4.00 20.43 -5.07
N PRO A 207 2.82 20.80 -4.55
CA PRO A 207 1.63 20.01 -4.79
C PRO A 207 1.31 19.99 -6.28
N ASP A 208 1.17 18.80 -6.85
CA ASP A 208 0.78 18.58 -8.24
C ASP A 208 -0.74 18.49 -8.43
N ALA A 209 -1.48 18.38 -7.32
CA ALA A 209 -2.93 18.38 -7.28
C ALA A 209 -3.44 19.16 -6.06
N ILE A 210 -4.56 19.86 -6.25
CA ILE A 210 -5.26 20.57 -5.18
C ILE A 210 -6.62 19.93 -5.00
N PHE A 211 -6.97 19.59 -3.76
CA PHE A 211 -8.31 19.15 -3.42
C PHE A 211 -9.29 20.33 -3.46
N LEU A 212 -10.38 20.19 -4.23
CA LEU A 212 -11.40 21.23 -4.32
C LEU A 212 -12.61 20.89 -3.46
N ASP A 213 -13.26 19.74 -3.72
CA ASP A 213 -14.44 19.29 -2.99
C ASP A 213 -14.67 17.78 -3.21
N THR A 214 -15.53 17.17 -2.39
CA THR A 214 -16.04 15.81 -2.54
C THR A 214 -17.55 15.85 -2.67
N ILE A 215 -18.09 15.35 -3.78
CA ILE A 215 -19.54 15.25 -4.00
C ILE A 215 -19.97 13.81 -3.78
N GLU A 216 -20.94 13.57 -2.89
CA GLU A 216 -21.53 12.24 -2.73
C GLU A 216 -22.31 11.87 -4.00
N PRO A 217 -22.03 10.71 -4.63
CA PRO A 217 -22.76 10.29 -5.82
C PRO A 217 -24.24 10.09 -5.47
N GLN A 218 -25.13 10.72 -6.24
CA GLN A 218 -26.57 10.54 -6.06
C GLN A 218 -26.93 9.08 -6.33
N LYS A 219 -27.40 8.38 -5.30
CA LYS A 219 -27.88 7.00 -5.41
C LYS A 219 -29.19 6.98 -6.20
N SER A 220 -29.12 6.77 -7.50
CA SER A 220 -30.28 6.43 -8.31
C SER A 220 -30.42 4.90 -8.39
N ARG A 221 -31.45 4.34 -7.75
CA ARG A 221 -31.84 2.95 -7.97
C ARG A 221 -32.90 2.92 -9.06
N ALA A 222 -32.47 2.94 -10.32
CA ALA A 222 -33.34 2.64 -11.45
C ALA A 222 -33.19 1.15 -11.78
N GLY A 223 -34.09 0.33 -11.24
CA GLY A 223 -34.25 -1.06 -11.64
C GLY A 223 -35.42 -1.19 -12.60
N GLU A 224 -35.20 -1.77 -13.77
CA GLU A 224 -36.27 -2.06 -14.73
C GLU A 224 -36.60 -3.55 -14.71
N MET A 225 -37.87 -3.88 -14.47
CA MET A 225 -38.36 -5.26 -14.59
C MET A 225 -38.69 -5.54 -16.05
N ILE A 226 -37.89 -6.43 -16.68
CA ILE A 226 -38.06 -6.78 -18.08
C ILE A 226 -39.18 -7.83 -18.22
N ASN A 227 -40.28 -7.44 -18.86
CA ASN A 227 -41.46 -8.30 -19.05
C ASN A 227 -41.57 -8.84 -20.49
N GLY A 228 -42.21 -9.99 -20.65
CA GLY A 228 -42.53 -10.60 -21.96
C GLY A 228 -42.01 -12.03 -22.09
N SER A 229 -41.90 -12.52 -23.33
CA SER A 229 -41.29 -13.83 -23.59
C SER A 229 -39.80 -13.82 -23.23
N ILE A 230 -39.25 -15.01 -22.97
CA ILE A 230 -37.82 -15.21 -22.68
C ILE A 230 -36.95 -14.57 -23.77
N GLU A 231 -37.31 -14.73 -25.04
CA GLU A 231 -36.57 -14.14 -26.17
C GLU A 231 -36.55 -12.61 -26.12
N LYS A 232 -37.68 -11.98 -25.76
CA LYS A 232 -37.76 -10.52 -25.60
C LYS A 232 -36.94 -10.06 -24.41
N GLN A 233 -36.98 -10.81 -23.31
CA GLN A 233 -36.20 -10.53 -22.10
C GLN A 233 -34.70 -10.58 -22.38
N VAL A 234 -34.22 -11.64 -23.03
CA VAL A 234 -32.81 -11.81 -23.42
C VAL A 234 -32.37 -10.66 -24.33
N ARG A 235 -33.17 -10.33 -25.36
CA ARG A 235 -32.81 -9.23 -26.27
C ARG A 235 -32.67 -7.89 -25.55
N ILE A 236 -33.64 -7.52 -24.72
CA ILE A 236 -33.61 -6.25 -23.96
C ILE A 236 -32.42 -6.25 -23.00
N PHE A 237 -32.18 -7.37 -22.31
CA PHE A 237 -31.07 -7.49 -21.38
C PHE A 237 -29.70 -7.37 -22.08
N THR A 238 -29.50 -8.05 -23.21
CA THR A 238 -28.25 -7.95 -23.97
C THR A 238 -28.02 -6.54 -24.50
N SER A 239 -29.05 -5.87 -25.04
CA SER A 239 -28.93 -4.47 -25.46
C SER A 239 -28.57 -3.54 -24.31
N PHE A 240 -29.23 -3.70 -23.16
CA PHE A 240 -28.94 -2.92 -21.94
C PHE A 240 -27.47 -3.08 -21.50
N LEU A 241 -26.94 -4.31 -21.56
CA LEU A 241 -25.54 -4.55 -21.21
C LEU A 241 -24.57 -3.94 -22.22
N GLN A 242 -24.86 -4.05 -23.52
CA GLN A 242 -24.03 -3.45 -24.58
C GLN A 242 -24.00 -1.92 -24.50
N GLU A 243 -25.15 -1.28 -24.31
CA GLU A 243 -25.27 0.17 -24.17
C GLU A 243 -24.45 0.72 -22.99
N ARG A 244 -24.26 -0.11 -21.95
CA ARG A 244 -23.50 0.24 -20.75
C ARG A 244 -22.07 -0.29 -20.73
N ALA A 245 -21.60 -0.89 -21.83
CA ALA A 245 -20.28 -1.52 -21.93
C ALA A 245 -20.01 -2.54 -20.81
N LEU A 246 -21.04 -3.31 -20.44
CA LEU A 246 -20.98 -4.39 -19.45
C LEU A 246 -20.75 -5.78 -20.09
N LEU A 247 -20.61 -5.82 -21.42
CA LEU A 247 -20.28 -6.97 -22.27
C LEU A 247 -19.15 -6.62 -23.22
#